data_AF-A0A7W6K8A8-F1
#
_entry.id   AF-A0A7W6K8A8-F1
#
_cell.length_a   1.000
_cell.length_b   1.000
_cell.length_c   1.000
_cell.angle_alpha   90.00
_cell.angle_beta   90.00
_cell.angle_gamma   90.00
#
_symmetry.space_group_name_H-M   'P 1'
#
loop_
_entity.id
_entity.type
_entity.pdbx_description
1 polymer ?
#
loop_
_entity_poly.entity_id
_entity_poly.type
_entity_poly.pdbx_seq_one_letter_code
_entity_poly.pdbx_strand_id
1 'polypeptide(L)'
;MRITDFSISKRLWLAIMIPLVAALTLASMEFLSSWGSYRQMQTVVKVSENIAAMGELIHVLQGERGHSAGYIGSKGSTDKQPLVTARQSTDAALAKLPDLSDG
;
A
#
# COMPACT_ATOMS: atom_id res chain seq x y z
N MET A 1 1.63 23.09 55.34
CA MET A 1 3.09 22.83 55.19
C MET A 1 3.67 23.82 54.21
N ARG A 2 4.64 24.63 54.64
CA ARG A 2 5.28 25.65 53.80
C ARG A 2 6.21 24.94 52.81
N ILE A 3 6.04 25.23 51.53
CA ILE A 3 6.79 24.73 50.37
C ILE A 3 8.28 25.17 50.36
N THR A 4 8.80 25.71 51.47
CA THR A 4 10.11 26.37 51.56
C THR A 4 11.26 25.46 51.98
N ASP A 5 11.03 24.19 52.29
CA ASP A 5 12.08 23.28 52.78
C ASP A 5 12.74 22.44 51.68
N PHE A 6 12.46 22.74 50.41
CA PHE A 6 13.14 22.11 49.28
C PHE A 6 14.44 22.87 48.96
N SER A 7 15.58 22.19 49.12
CA SER A 7 16.89 22.68 48.67
C SER A 7 16.81 23.25 47.26
N ILE A 8 17.49 24.38 47.03
CA ILE A 8 17.53 25.13 45.76
C ILE A 8 17.80 24.19 44.57
N SER A 9 18.66 23.18 44.75
CA SER A 9 18.98 22.17 43.74
C SER A 9 17.76 21.36 43.29
N LYS A 10 16.84 21.00 44.20
CA LYS A 10 15.60 20.25 43.87
C LYS A 10 14.62 21.13 43.10
N ARG A 11 14.55 22.43 43.42
CA ARG A 11 13.68 23.39 42.73
C ARG A 11 14.14 23.63 41.28
N LEU A 12 15.46 23.71 41.07
CA LEU A 12 16.06 23.81 39.74
C LEU A 12 15.85 22.53 38.92
N TRP A 13 16.06 21.36 39.53
CA TRP A 13 15.80 20.06 38.90
C TRP A 13 14.34 19.89 38.48
N LEU A 14 13.39 20.29 39.32
CA LEU A 14 11.96 20.22 39.00
C LEU A 14 11.60 21.10 37.79
N ALA A 15 12.17 22.31 37.73
CA ALA A 15 11.94 23.26 36.63
C ALA A 15 12.44 22.73 35.27
N ILE A 16 13.43 21.84 35.27
CA ILE A 16 14.00 21.22 34.06
C ILE A 16 13.29 19.89 33.74
N MET A 17 12.96 19.09 34.74
CA MET A 17 12.34 17.78 34.54
C MET A 17 10.93 17.87 33.98
N ILE A 18 10.15 18.87 34.40
CA ILE A 18 8.78 19.06 33.89
C ILE A 18 8.77 19.24 32.35
N PRO A 19 9.51 20.20 31.75
CA PRO A 19 9.53 20.35 30.30
C PRO A 19 10.20 19.17 29.59
N LEU A 20 11.19 18.51 30.20
CA LEU A 20 11.80 17.31 29.61
C LEU A 20 10.82 16.14 29.53
N VAL A 21 10.05 15.89 30.59
CA VAL A 21 9.02 14.83 30.60
C VAL A 21 7.94 15.16 29.57
N ALA A 22 7.50 16.41 29.49
CA ALA A 22 6.52 16.83 28.49
C ALA A 22 7.04 16.66 27.05
N ALA A 23 8.30 17.01 26.79
CA ALA A 23 8.92 16.79 25.48
C ALA A 23 9.04 15.29 25.16
N LEU A 24 9.45 14.48 26.14
CA LEU A 24 9.62 13.05 25.96
C LEU A 24 8.29 12.34 25.69
N THR A 25 7.20 12.74 26.36
CA THR A 25 5.89 12.15 26.13
C THR A 25 5.36 12.49 24.74
N LEU A 26 5.50 13.75 24.30
CA LEU A 26 5.12 14.17 22.95
C LEU A 26 5.93 13.43 21.88
N ALA A 27 7.26 13.38 22.03
CA ALA A 27 8.13 12.66 21.10
C ALA A 27 7.79 11.17 21.04
N SER A 28 7.50 10.54 22.19
CA SER A 28 7.10 9.13 22.23
C SER A 28 5.75 8.88 21.54
N MET A 29 4.78 9.78 21.72
CA MET A 29 3.48 9.70 21.04
C MET A 29 3.64 9.83 19.52
N GLU A 30 4.41 10.81 19.04
CA GLU A 30 4.68 10.97 17.60
C GLU A 30 5.44 9.78 17.02
N PHE A 31 6.41 9.25 17.76
CA PHE A 31 7.17 8.08 17.33
C PHE A 31 6.27 6.84 17.18
N LEU A 32 5.42 6.56 18.16
CA LEU A 32 4.48 5.43 18.11
C LEU A 32 3.46 5.59 16.98
N SER A 33 2.95 6.82 16.78
CA SER A 33 2.04 7.14 15.68
C SER A 33 2.70 6.92 14.32
N SER A 34 3.89 7.49 14.13
CA SER A 34 4.67 7.34 12.88
C SER A 34 5.03 5.89 12.61
N TRP A 35 5.35 5.12 13.65
CA TRP A 35 5.62 3.69 13.53
C TRP A 35 4.38 2.90 13.11
N GLY A 36 3.22 3.22 13.67
CA GLY A 36 1.93 2.66 13.26
C GLY A 36 1.62 2.95 11.79
N SER A 37 1.76 4.20 11.37
CA SER A 37 1.57 4.61 9.97
C SER A 37 2.56 3.92 9.03
N TYR A 38 3.83 3.76 9.42
CA TYR A 38 4.83 3.04 8.64
C TYR A 38 4.43 1.59 8.40
N ARG A 39 3.96 0.88 9.43
CA ARG A 39 3.47 -0.49 9.29
C ARG A 39 2.26 -0.58 8.38
N GLN A 40 1.33 0.36 8.48
CA GLN A 40 0.16 0.40 7.61
C GLN A 40 0.53 0.68 6.15
N MET A 41 1.51 1.55 5.91
CA MET A 41 2.05 1.81 4.57
C MET A 41 2.62 0.56 3.92
N GLN A 42 3.28 -0.33 4.67
CA GLN A 42 3.77 -1.59 4.11
C GLN A 42 2.64 -2.46 3.54
N THR A 43 1.47 -2.49 4.21
CA THR A 43 0.28 -3.17 3.69
C THR A 43 -0.25 -2.46 2.44
N VAL A 44 -0.32 -1.13 2.45
CA VAL A 44 -0.78 -0.35 1.28
C VAL A 44 0.11 -0.60 0.07
N VAL A 45 1.43 -0.71 0.24
CA VAL A 45 2.36 -1.03 -0.86
C VAL A 45 2.04 -2.40 -1.46
N LYS A 46 1.92 -3.45 -0.64
CA LYS A 46 1.59 -4.80 -1.12
C LYS A 46 0.26 -4.85 -1.86
N VAL A 47 -0.77 -4.21 -1.31
CA VAL A 47 -2.09 -4.14 -1.95
C VAL A 47 -2.01 -3.36 -3.26
N SER A 48 -1.22 -2.29 -3.32
CA SER A 48 -1.06 -1.48 -4.53
C SER A 48 -0.35 -2.25 -5.64
N GLU A 49 0.66 -3.06 -5.30
CA GLU A 49 1.34 -3.95 -6.24
C GLU A 49 0.37 -4.98 -6.84
N ASN A 50 -0.49 -5.57 -6.00
CA ASN A 50 -1.54 -6.47 -6.46
C ASN A 50 -2.54 -5.78 -7.40
N ILE A 51 -2.99 -4.56 -7.05
CA ILE A 51 -3.89 -3.77 -7.90
C ILE A 51 -3.24 -3.46 -9.25
N ALA A 52 -1.95 -3.14 -9.28
CA ALA A 52 -1.23 -2.88 -10.53
C ALA A 52 -1.21 -4.13 -11.43
N ALA A 53 -0.92 -5.31 -10.86
CA ALA A 53 -0.94 -6.57 -11.60
C ALA A 53 -2.35 -6.91 -12.13
N MET A 54 -3.40 -6.66 -11.34
CA MET A 54 -4.79 -6.83 -11.78
C MET A 54 -5.16 -5.84 -12.90
N GLY A 55 -4.68 -4.59 -12.82
CA GLY A 55 -4.89 -3.57 -13.83
C GLY A 55 -4.31 -3.98 -15.19
N GLU A 56 -3.11 -4.55 -15.20
CA GLU A 56 -2.49 -5.09 -16.42
C GLU A 56 -3.31 -6.25 -17.00
N LEU A 57 -3.76 -7.20 -16.17
CA LEU A 57 -4.63 -8.28 -16.65
C LEU A 57 -5.93 -7.74 -17.26
N ILE A 58 -6.56 -6.77 -16.60
CA ILE A 58 -7.78 -6.13 -17.11
C ILE A 58 -7.51 -5.48 -18.47
N HIS A 59 -6.39 -4.77 -18.62
CA HIS A 59 -6.01 -4.13 -19.87
C HIS A 59 -5.88 -5.14 -21.02
N VAL A 60 -5.19 -6.25 -20.78
CA VAL A 60 -5.01 -7.30 -21.80
C VAL A 60 -6.32 -8.03 -22.12
N LEU A 61 -7.15 -8.33 -21.09
CA LEU A 61 -8.48 -8.91 -21.27
C LEU A 61 -9.41 -8.01 -22.09
N GLN A 62 -9.30 -6.68 -21.95
CA GLN A 62 -10.05 -5.74 -22.78
C GLN A 62 -9.64 -5.86 -24.26
N GLY A 63 -8.35 -6.00 -24.53
CA GLY A 63 -7.82 -6.28 -25.87
C GLY A 63 -8.39 -7.59 -26.44
N GLU A 64 -8.28 -8.69 -25.69
CA GLU A 64 -8.83 -9.99 -26.11
C GLU A 64 -10.34 -9.94 -26.36
N ARG A 65 -11.09 -9.24 -25.52
CA ARG A 65 -12.54 -9.03 -25.70
C ARG A 65 -12.83 -8.27 -26.99
N GLY A 66 -12.07 -7.21 -27.28
CA GLY A 66 -12.19 -6.44 -28.52
C GLY A 66 -11.92 -7.28 -29.76
N HIS A 67 -10.82 -8.04 -29.77
CA HIS A 67 -10.49 -8.94 -30.87
C HIS A 67 -11.50 -10.08 -31.04
N SER A 68 -12.02 -10.62 -29.93
CA SER A 68 -13.07 -11.64 -29.95
C SER A 68 -14.35 -11.11 -30.56
N ALA A 69 -14.79 -9.91 -30.16
CA ALA A 69 -15.98 -9.27 -30.70
C ALA A 69 -15.82 -8.98 -32.20
N GLY A 70 -14.65 -8.49 -32.63
CA GLY A 70 -14.36 -8.27 -34.05
C GLY A 70 -14.38 -9.57 -34.86
N TYR A 71 -13.74 -10.62 -34.35
CA TYR A 71 -13.71 -11.93 -35.01
C TYR A 71 -15.12 -12.55 -35.12
N ILE A 72 -15.91 -12.53 -34.05
CA ILE A 72 -17.31 -13.01 -34.04
C ILE A 72 -18.18 -12.15 -34.96
N GLY A 73 -18.04 -10.82 -34.90
CA GLY A 73 -18.79 -9.88 -35.74
C GLY A 73 -18.51 -10.08 -37.24
N SER A 74 -17.29 -10.47 -37.58
CA SER A 74 -16.90 -10.84 -38.95
C SER A 74 -17.37 -12.23 -39.39
N LYS A 75 -18.09 -12.98 -38.53
CA LYS A 75 -18.42 -14.40 -38.72
C LYS A 75 -17.19 -15.28 -38.97
N GLY A 76 -16.06 -14.91 -38.37
CA GLY A 76 -14.79 -15.60 -38.52
C GLY A 76 -14.06 -15.39 -39.85
N SER A 77 -14.47 -14.39 -40.65
CA SER A 77 -13.81 -14.04 -41.91
C SER A 77 -12.56 -13.19 -41.74
N THR A 78 -12.42 -12.48 -40.62
CA THR A 78 -11.21 -11.71 -40.28
C THR A 78 -10.08 -12.63 -39.80
N ASP A 79 -8.85 -12.20 -40.05
CA ASP A 79 -7.64 -12.91 -39.61
C ASP A 79 -7.70 -13.23 -38.09
N LYS A 80 -7.35 -14.47 -37.76
CA LYS A 80 -7.38 -15.01 -36.39
C LYS A 80 -6.13 -14.64 -35.61
N GLN A 81 -5.04 -14.27 -36.29
CA GLN A 81 -3.77 -13.98 -35.64
C GLN A 81 -3.87 -12.95 -34.50
N PRO A 82 -4.55 -11.79 -34.68
CA PRO A 82 -4.70 -10.82 -33.59
C PRO A 82 -5.40 -11.39 -32.35
N LEU A 83 -6.40 -12.26 -32.55
CA LEU A 83 -7.11 -12.91 -31.45
C LEU A 83 -6.24 -13.94 -30.72
N VAL A 84 -5.43 -14.72 -31.46
CA VAL A 84 -4.52 -15.69 -30.87
C VAL A 84 -3.43 -14.98 -30.05
N THR A 85 -2.84 -13.91 -30.60
CA THR A 85 -1.86 -13.10 -29.87
C THR A 85 -2.47 -12.46 -28.62
N ALA A 86 -3.70 -11.94 -28.71
CA ALA A 86 -4.38 -11.36 -27.54
C ALA A 86 -4.60 -12.40 -26.43
N ARG A 87 -5.00 -13.63 -26.77
CA ARG A 87 -5.12 -14.75 -25.82
C ARG A 87 -3.80 -15.10 -25.14
N GLN A 88 -2.72 -15.21 -25.92
CA GLN A 88 -1.39 -15.49 -25.38
C GLN A 88 -0.94 -14.40 -24.40
N SER A 89 -1.23 -13.13 -24.70
CA SER A 89 -0.97 -12.03 -23.78
C SER A 89 -1.80 -12.16 -22.50
N THR A 90 -3.09 -12.52 -22.59
CA THR A 90 -3.95 -12.74 -21.42
C THR A 90 -3.40 -13.86 -20.55
N ASP A 91 -3.03 -14.99 -21.15
CA ASP A 91 -2.47 -16.14 -20.44
C ASP A 91 -1.16 -15.77 -19.73
N ALA A 92 -0.30 -15.00 -20.40
CA ALA A 92 0.95 -14.51 -19.82
C ALA A 92 0.72 -13.50 -18.68
N ALA A 93 -0.31 -12.66 -18.74
CA ALA A 93 -0.67 -11.73 -17.67
C ALA A 93 -1.28 -12.48 -16.47
N LEU A 94 -2.12 -13.49 -16.73
CA LEU A 94 -2.71 -14.35 -15.70
C LEU A 94 -1.64 -15.12 -14.92
N ALA A 95 -0.61 -15.63 -15.60
CA ALA A 95 0.51 -16.33 -14.96
C ALA A 95 1.37 -15.44 -14.05
N LYS A 96 1.26 -14.11 -14.16
CA LYS A 96 1.99 -13.14 -13.31
C LYS A 96 1.19 -12.66 -12.11
N LEU A 97 -0.08 -13.04 -11.99
CA LEU A 97 -0.87 -12.65 -10.83
C LEU A 97 -0.32 -13.33 -9.57
N PRO A 98 -0.10 -12.56 -8.49
CA PRO A 98 0.23 -13.13 -7.19
C PRO A 98 -0.93 -14.00 -6.70
N ASP A 99 -0.62 -15.09 -5.98
CA ASP A 99 -1.63 -15.95 -5.39
C ASP A 99 -2.47 -15.15 -4.40
N LEU A 100 -3.75 -14.96 -4.72
CA LEU A 100 -4.67 -14.17 -3.91
C LEU A 100 -5.19 -14.96 -2.69
N SER A 101 -4.74 -16.20 -2.50
CA SER A 101 -5.14 -17.05 -1.36
C SER A 101 -4.51 -16.65 -0.02
N ASP A 102 -3.50 -15.79 -0.01
CA ASP A 102 -2.73 -15.44 1.19
C ASP A 102 -3.29 -14.24 1.98
N GLY A 103 -4.57 -13.90 1.76
CA GLY A 103 -5.30 -12.80 2.42
C GLY A 103 -6.24 -13.26 3.53
#